data_AF-A0A0V8M504-F1
#
_entry.id   AF-A0A0V8M504-F1
#
_cell.length_a   1.000
_cell.length_b   1.000
_cell.length_c   1.000
_cell.angle_alpha   90.00
_cell.angle_beta   90.00
_cell.angle_gamma   90.00
#
_symmetry.space_group_name_H-M   'P 1'
#
loop_
_entity.id
_entity.type
_entity.pdbx_description
1 polymer ?
#
loop_
_entity_poly.entity_id
_entity_poly.type
_entity_poly.pdbx_seq_one_letter_code
_entity_poly.pdbx_strand_id
1 'polypeptide(L)'
;NELHKSKLLREMLQRSITDNYKQIATYISQQEERFFNSLVLAVYDGDPQWHEVRLNYGDGEEYYDIGLLELTGKEKIFPIDGQHRVEGIKKALKENNGFKDEQIPVIFIGHKNDESGMQRARRLFSTLNRYAKPVSKRDIITLDEDDAVAIASRELIENNPLFGNDRIFDS
;
A
#
# COMPACT_ATOMS: atom_id res chain seq x y z
N ASN A 1 -6.99 -12.98 -27.38
CA ASN A 1 -6.88 -13.99 -26.30
C ASN A 1 -6.24 -13.48 -25.00
N GLU A 2 -5.31 -12.52 -25.02
CA GLU A 2 -4.61 -12.05 -23.79
C GLU A 2 -5.34 -10.96 -23.00
N LEU A 3 -6.10 -10.09 -23.70
CA LEU A 3 -7.08 -9.18 -23.09
C LEU A 3 -8.10 -9.93 -22.20
N HIS A 4 -8.34 -11.21 -22.50
CA HIS A 4 -9.20 -12.08 -21.71
C HIS A 4 -8.53 -12.54 -20.40
N LYS A 5 -7.20 -12.70 -20.37
CA LYS A 5 -6.44 -13.09 -19.18
C LYS A 5 -6.26 -11.93 -18.20
N SER A 6 -5.98 -10.72 -18.69
CA SER A 6 -5.94 -9.51 -17.84
C SER A 6 -7.33 -9.15 -17.30
N LYS A 7 -8.39 -9.35 -18.10
CA LYS A 7 -9.78 -9.21 -17.65
C LYS A 7 -10.14 -10.22 -16.57
N LEU A 8 -9.77 -11.49 -16.72
CA LEU A 8 -10.00 -12.53 -15.70
C LEU A 8 -9.26 -12.20 -14.39
N LEU A 9 -7.98 -11.80 -14.47
CA LEU A 9 -7.21 -11.40 -13.29
C LEU A 9 -7.87 -10.21 -12.59
N ARG A 10 -8.27 -9.19 -13.35
CA ARG A 10 -9.01 -8.03 -12.82
C ARG A 10 -10.33 -8.43 -12.15
N GLU A 11 -11.11 -9.31 -12.77
CA GLU A 11 -12.37 -9.81 -12.20
C GLU A 11 -12.12 -10.61 -10.91
N MET A 12 -11.06 -11.42 -10.85
CA MET A 12 -10.68 -12.14 -9.63
C MET A 12 -10.26 -11.19 -8.51
N LEU A 13 -9.46 -10.16 -8.83
CA LEU A 13 -9.03 -9.14 -7.87
C LEU A 13 -10.24 -8.36 -7.35
N GLN A 14 -11.11 -7.88 -8.24
CA GLN A 14 -12.32 -7.14 -7.85
C GLN A 14 -13.26 -7.94 -6.95
N ARG A 15 -13.39 -9.26 -7.14
CA ARG A 15 -14.22 -10.12 -6.28
C ARG A 15 -13.68 -10.28 -4.86
N SER A 16 -12.40 -10.01 -4.63
CA SER A 16 -11.77 -10.10 -3.31
C SER A 16 -11.85 -8.80 -2.51
N ILE A 17 -12.44 -7.74 -3.08
CA ILE A 17 -12.71 -6.49 -2.38
C ILE A 17 -13.92 -6.70 -1.48
N THR A 18 -13.72 -6.45 -0.19
CA THR A 18 -14.73 -6.50 0.88
C THR A 18 -15.03 -5.09 1.34
N ASP A 19 -16.03 -4.92 2.21
CA ASP A 19 -16.43 -3.62 2.75
C ASP A 19 -15.37 -2.89 3.61
N ASN A 20 -14.21 -3.51 3.85
CA ASN A 20 -13.10 -2.93 4.62
C ASN A 20 -12.59 -1.59 4.04
N TYR A 21 -12.79 -1.33 2.74
CA TYR A 21 -12.42 -0.05 2.14
C TYR A 21 -13.15 1.16 2.78
N LYS A 22 -14.31 0.93 3.43
CA LYS A 22 -15.04 1.98 4.15
C LYS A 22 -14.25 2.49 5.35
N GLN A 23 -13.63 1.60 6.12
CA GLN A 23 -12.78 1.97 7.25
C GLN A 23 -11.55 2.74 6.78
N ILE A 24 -10.99 2.36 5.63
CA ILE A 24 -9.87 3.07 5.01
C ILE A 24 -10.27 4.49 4.61
N ALA A 25 -11.47 4.69 4.04
CA ALA A 25 -11.97 6.03 3.71
C ALA A 25 -12.15 6.90 4.97
N THR A 26 -12.66 6.30 6.06
CA THR A 26 -12.78 6.97 7.36
C THR A 26 -11.40 7.36 7.89
N TYR A 27 -10.42 6.45 7.85
CA TYR A 27 -9.04 6.72 8.26
C TYR A 27 -8.44 7.91 7.50
N ILE A 28 -8.56 7.93 6.16
CA ILE A 28 -8.09 9.07 5.32
C ILE A 28 -8.70 10.40 5.78
N SER A 29 -9.95 10.38 6.24
CA SER A 29 -10.67 11.58 6.63
C SER A 29 -10.38 12.05 8.05
N GLN A 30 -9.96 11.15 8.93
CA GLN A 30 -9.80 11.42 10.36
C GLN A 30 -8.34 11.58 10.79
N GLN A 31 -7.41 10.89 10.13
CA GLN A 31 -6.00 10.93 10.48
C GLN A 31 -5.28 11.96 9.63
N GLU A 32 -4.47 12.82 10.26
CA GLU A 32 -3.75 13.87 9.55
C GLU A 32 -2.50 13.33 8.83
N GLU A 33 -1.86 12.32 9.42
CA GLU A 33 -0.63 11.71 8.90
C GLU A 33 -0.90 10.83 7.67
N ARG A 34 -2.11 10.27 7.55
CA ARG A 34 -2.59 9.44 6.42
C ARG A 34 -1.52 8.46 5.91
N PHE A 35 -0.82 7.80 6.82
CA PHE A 35 0.31 6.97 6.46
C PHE A 35 -0.16 5.70 5.75
N PHE A 36 0.22 5.56 4.48
CA PHE A 36 -0.07 4.39 3.66
C PHE A 36 1.19 3.62 3.30
N ASN A 37 1.11 2.30 3.44
CA ASN A 37 2.01 1.42 2.70
C ASN A 37 1.88 1.69 1.19
N SER A 38 2.92 1.38 0.43
CA SER A 38 2.90 1.59 -1.02
C SER A 38 1.79 0.79 -1.70
N LEU A 39 1.16 1.37 -2.71
CA LEU A 39 0.34 0.60 -3.65
C LEU A 39 1.26 -0.11 -4.64
N VAL A 40 0.98 -1.37 -4.94
CA VAL A 40 1.71 -2.09 -5.98
C VAL A 40 0.82 -2.13 -7.21
N LEU A 41 1.24 -1.43 -8.27
CA LEU A 41 0.46 -1.19 -9.48
C LEU A 41 1.14 -1.85 -10.68
N ALA A 42 0.39 -2.68 -11.41
CA ALA A 42 0.85 -3.18 -12.70
C ALA A 42 0.48 -2.19 -13.81
N VAL A 43 1.42 -1.94 -14.72
CA VAL A 43 1.24 -1.02 -15.85
C VAL A 43 1.36 -1.78 -17.16
N TYR A 44 0.38 -1.58 -18.03
CA TYR A 44 0.24 -2.22 -19.34
C TYR A 44 0.04 -1.15 -20.41
N ASP A 45 0.54 -1.43 -21.62
CA ASP A 45 0.38 -0.54 -22.77
C ASP A 45 0.91 0.89 -22.47
N GLY A 46 0.55 1.89 -23.29
CA GLY A 46 0.84 3.32 -23.07
C GLY A 46 2.30 3.78 -23.26
N ASP A 47 3.26 2.86 -23.22
CA ASP A 47 4.70 3.12 -23.35
C ASP A 47 5.23 4.14 -22.33
N PRO A 48 5.20 3.82 -21.01
CA PRO A 48 5.70 4.69 -19.96
C PRO A 48 7.16 5.08 -20.18
N GLN A 49 7.48 6.36 -20.05
CA GLN A 49 8.85 6.86 -20.24
C GLN A 49 9.48 7.18 -18.90
N TRP A 50 10.71 6.72 -18.67
CA TRP A 50 11.51 7.08 -17.52
C TRP A 50 12.53 8.15 -17.91
N HIS A 51 12.37 9.33 -17.33
CA HIS A 51 13.28 10.46 -17.50
C HIS A 51 14.23 10.51 -16.31
N GLU A 52 15.39 9.91 -16.49
CA GLU A 52 16.42 9.84 -15.46
C GLU A 52 16.96 11.22 -15.08
N VAL A 53 17.08 11.47 -13.78
CA VAL A 53 17.67 12.69 -13.22
C VAL A 53 18.98 12.31 -12.55
N ARG A 54 20.08 12.82 -13.10
CA ARG A 54 21.41 12.62 -12.51
C ARG A 54 21.59 13.57 -11.34
N LEU A 55 21.88 13.00 -10.19
CA LEU A 55 22.23 13.75 -9.00
C LEU A 55 23.71 13.52 -8.69
N ASN A 56 24.45 14.61 -8.62
CA ASN A 56 25.85 14.62 -8.19
C ASN A 56 25.87 15.16 -6.76
N TYR A 57 26.25 14.32 -5.80
CA TYR A 57 26.36 14.70 -4.40
C TYR A 57 27.68 14.19 -3.82
N GLY A 58 28.48 15.09 -3.21
CA GLY A 58 29.78 14.73 -2.63
C GLY A 58 30.87 14.37 -3.65
N ASP A 59 31.87 13.62 -3.18
CA ASP A 59 33.11 13.25 -3.90
C ASP A 59 32.87 12.28 -5.08
N GLY A 60 32.09 12.71 -6.09
CA GLY A 60 32.00 12.04 -7.39
C GLY A 60 31.05 10.85 -7.47
N GLU A 61 30.18 10.62 -6.48
CA GLU A 61 29.11 9.63 -6.61
C GLU A 61 27.97 10.18 -7.48
N GLU A 62 27.72 9.51 -8.61
CA GLU A 62 26.57 9.76 -9.48
C GLU A 62 25.48 8.74 -9.17
N TYR A 63 24.27 9.22 -8.82
CA TYR A 63 23.09 8.40 -8.59
C TYR A 63 22.20 8.44 -9.84
N TYR A 64 21.85 7.27 -10.37
CA TYR A 64 21.08 7.10 -11.63
C TYR A 64 19.67 6.52 -11.42
N ASP A 65 19.28 6.26 -10.16
CA ASP A 65 18.02 5.58 -9.83
C ASP A 65 16.85 6.55 -9.54
N ILE A 66 17.05 7.84 -9.76
CA ILE A 66 16.04 8.89 -9.52
C ILE A 66 15.63 9.49 -10.85
N GLY A 67 14.35 9.80 -11.00
CA GLY A 67 13.81 10.29 -12.25
C GLY A 67 12.32 10.58 -12.20
N LEU A 68 11.79 11.00 -13.34
CA LEU A 68 10.38 11.25 -13.56
C LEU A 68 9.80 10.12 -14.42
N LEU A 69 8.76 9.46 -13.91
CA LEU A 69 7.97 8.53 -14.70
C LEU A 69 6.85 9.30 -15.39
N GLU A 70 6.90 9.36 -16.72
CA GLU A 70 5.84 9.94 -17.54
C GLU A 70 4.86 8.85 -17.97
N LEU A 71 3.57 9.09 -17.71
CA LEU A 71 2.45 8.26 -18.14
C LEU A 71 1.60 9.06 -19.12
N THR A 72 1.36 8.52 -20.30
CA THR A 72 0.63 9.18 -21.39
C THR A 72 -0.89 9.21 -21.16
N GLY A 73 -1.38 8.46 -20.18
CA GLY A 73 -2.79 8.21 -19.91
C GLY A 73 -3.40 7.08 -20.76
N LYS A 74 -2.64 6.50 -21.69
CA LYS A 74 -3.05 5.33 -22.49
C LYS A 74 -2.76 4.01 -21.77
N GLU A 75 -2.03 4.07 -20.66
CA GLU A 75 -1.68 2.91 -19.86
C GLU A 75 -2.92 2.33 -19.19
N LYS A 76 -2.98 1.00 -19.12
CA LYS A 76 -3.92 0.29 -18.27
C LYS A 76 -3.22 -0.04 -16.97
N ILE A 77 -3.67 0.57 -15.89
CA ILE A 77 -3.09 0.41 -14.55
C ILE A 77 -4.07 -0.35 -13.67
N PHE A 78 -3.56 -1.33 -12.92
CA PHE A 78 -4.37 -2.03 -11.92
C PHE A 78 -3.58 -2.36 -10.65
N PRO A 79 -4.24 -2.34 -9.48
CA PRO A 79 -3.59 -2.73 -8.24
C PRO A 79 -3.37 -4.25 -8.21
N ILE A 80 -2.12 -4.64 -8.04
CA ILE A 80 -1.70 -5.99 -7.64
C ILE A 80 -1.87 -6.13 -6.13
N ASP A 81 -1.50 -5.10 -5.37
CA ASP A 81 -1.71 -5.05 -3.93
C ASP A 81 -2.29 -3.69 -3.52
N GLY A 82 -3.07 -3.68 -2.44
CA GLY A 82 -3.76 -2.48 -1.96
C GLY A 82 -5.07 -2.18 -2.68
N GLN A 83 -5.75 -3.18 -3.23
CA GLN A 83 -7.06 -2.99 -3.89
C GLN A 83 -8.11 -2.32 -2.98
N HIS A 84 -8.24 -2.74 -1.71
CA HIS A 84 -9.15 -2.09 -0.76
C HIS A 84 -8.72 -0.66 -0.46
N ARG A 85 -7.41 -0.39 -0.48
CA ARG A 85 -6.86 0.97 -0.32
C ARG A 85 -7.24 1.86 -1.49
N VAL A 86 -7.09 1.37 -2.73
CA VAL A 86 -7.53 2.09 -3.94
C VAL A 86 -9.02 2.44 -3.87
N GLU A 87 -9.87 1.51 -3.46
CA GLU A 87 -11.31 1.80 -3.32
C GLU A 87 -11.61 2.75 -2.15
N GLY A 88 -10.85 2.67 -1.05
CA GLY A 88 -10.93 3.61 0.07
C GLY A 88 -10.58 5.03 -0.35
N ILE A 89 -9.48 5.21 -1.08
CA ILE A 89 -9.04 6.49 -1.64
C ILE A 89 -10.09 7.04 -2.62
N LYS A 90 -10.61 6.21 -3.53
CA LYS A 90 -11.68 6.62 -4.44
C LYS A 90 -12.94 7.07 -3.69
N LYS A 91 -13.28 6.40 -2.58
CA LYS A 91 -14.42 6.80 -1.75
C LYS A 91 -14.14 8.13 -1.05
N ALA A 92 -13.00 8.28 -0.40
CA ALA A 92 -12.61 9.52 0.27
C ALA A 92 -12.62 10.71 -0.69
N LEU A 93 -12.06 10.55 -1.91
CA LEU A 93 -12.08 11.60 -2.95
C LEU A 93 -13.49 11.98 -3.44
N LYS A 94 -14.45 11.05 -3.41
CA LYS A 94 -15.85 11.34 -3.74
C LYS A 94 -16.54 12.14 -2.64
N GLU A 95 -16.20 11.88 -1.38
CA GLU A 95 -16.79 12.52 -0.21
C GLU A 95 -16.18 13.90 0.04
N ASN A 96 -14.87 14.04 -0.15
CA ASN A 96 -14.15 15.29 -0.02
C ASN A 96 -13.05 15.41 -1.08
N ASN A 97 -13.18 16.45 -1.90
CA ASN A 97 -12.26 16.75 -3.00
C ASN A 97 -10.91 17.33 -2.53
N GLY A 98 -10.78 17.66 -1.24
CA GLY A 98 -9.56 18.19 -0.64
C GLY A 98 -8.39 17.21 -0.66
N PHE A 99 -8.65 15.91 -0.85
CA PHE A 99 -7.60 14.88 -0.90
C PHE A 99 -6.95 14.71 -2.29
N LYS A 100 -7.26 15.57 -3.27
CA LYS A 100 -6.80 15.40 -4.66
C LYS A 100 -5.29 15.56 -4.85
N ASP A 101 -4.69 16.42 -4.05
CA ASP A 101 -3.27 16.75 -4.14
C ASP A 101 -2.42 15.92 -3.14
N GLU A 102 -3.05 15.00 -2.42
CA GLU A 102 -2.38 14.06 -1.53
C GLU A 102 -1.48 13.11 -2.33
N GLN A 103 -0.29 12.85 -1.80
CA GLN A 103 0.70 11.99 -2.42
C GLN A 103 0.85 10.71 -1.61
N ILE A 104 0.87 9.57 -2.31
CA ILE A 104 1.08 8.27 -1.69
C ILE A 104 2.23 7.55 -2.38
N PRO A 105 3.00 6.74 -1.63
CA PRO A 105 4.03 5.93 -2.24
C PRO A 105 3.39 4.86 -3.15
N VAL A 106 3.98 4.67 -4.33
CA VAL A 106 3.53 3.68 -5.31
C VAL A 106 4.72 2.93 -5.87
N ILE A 107 4.54 1.63 -6.12
CA ILE A 107 5.49 0.76 -6.78
C ILE A 107 4.87 0.33 -8.11
N PHE A 108 5.48 0.75 -9.20
CA PHE A 108 5.06 0.34 -10.54
C PHE A 108 5.80 -0.92 -10.98
N ILE A 109 5.05 -1.90 -11.47
CA ILE A 109 5.58 -3.10 -12.10
C ILE A 109 5.29 -2.97 -13.59
N GLY A 110 6.32 -2.58 -14.34
CA GLY A 110 6.28 -2.56 -15.80
C GLY A 110 6.06 -3.97 -16.32
N HIS A 111 5.01 -4.13 -17.12
CA HIS A 111 4.60 -5.42 -17.63
C HIS A 111 4.67 -5.46 -19.14
N LYS A 112 5.49 -6.37 -19.70
CA LYS A 112 5.40 -6.71 -21.11
C LYS A 112 4.27 -7.71 -21.29
N ASN A 113 3.44 -7.53 -22.33
CA ASN A 113 2.32 -8.41 -22.67
C ASN A 113 2.75 -9.83 -23.10
N ASP A 114 3.98 -10.25 -22.83
CA ASP A 114 4.45 -11.60 -23.11
C ASP A 114 4.14 -12.56 -21.95
N GLU A 115 4.27 -13.86 -22.23
CA GLU A 115 3.97 -14.91 -21.26
C GLU A 115 4.85 -14.84 -20.00
N SER A 116 6.10 -14.38 -20.16
CA SER A 116 7.08 -14.27 -19.07
C SER A 116 6.71 -13.13 -18.10
N GLY A 117 6.27 -11.99 -18.64
CA GLY A 117 5.73 -10.87 -17.89
C GLY A 117 4.52 -11.32 -17.08
N MET A 118 3.57 -11.99 -17.74
CA MET A 118 2.34 -12.51 -17.10
C MET A 118 2.64 -13.48 -15.96
N GLN A 119 3.67 -14.31 -16.09
CA GLN A 119 4.10 -15.19 -15.01
C GLN A 119 4.74 -14.40 -13.86
N ARG A 120 5.57 -13.39 -14.15
CA ARG A 120 6.21 -12.53 -13.14
C ARG A 120 5.18 -11.80 -12.29
N ALA A 121 4.18 -11.16 -12.90
CA ALA A 121 3.14 -10.44 -12.14
C ALA A 121 2.35 -11.37 -11.21
N ARG A 122 1.97 -12.56 -11.68
CA ARG A 122 1.27 -13.55 -10.84
C ARG A 122 2.11 -14.04 -9.68
N ARG A 123 3.42 -14.27 -9.89
CA ARG A 123 4.34 -14.63 -8.82
C ARG A 123 4.46 -13.50 -7.79
N LEU A 124 4.66 -12.26 -8.23
CA LEU A 124 4.73 -11.09 -7.35
C LEU A 124 3.45 -10.95 -6.52
N PHE A 125 2.28 -11.05 -7.14
CA PHE A 125 0.99 -11.07 -6.44
C PHE A 125 0.93 -12.16 -5.37
N SER A 126 1.27 -13.40 -5.73
CA SER A 126 1.21 -14.53 -4.79
C SER A 126 2.21 -14.37 -3.64
N THR A 127 3.40 -13.83 -3.91
CA THR A 127 4.46 -13.64 -2.93
C THR A 127 4.08 -12.56 -1.93
N LEU A 128 3.63 -11.39 -2.41
CA LEU A 128 3.20 -10.28 -1.56
C LEU A 128 2.11 -10.71 -0.58
N ASN A 129 1.07 -11.39 -1.09
CA ASN A 129 -0.03 -11.85 -0.25
C ASN A 129 0.36 -13.01 0.67
N ARG A 130 1.25 -13.92 0.24
CA ARG A 130 1.65 -15.08 1.04
C ARG A 130 2.52 -14.70 2.23
N TYR A 131 3.40 -13.71 2.06
CA TYR A 131 4.36 -13.31 3.09
C TYR A 131 3.89 -12.14 3.96
N ALA A 132 2.75 -11.52 3.63
CA ALA A 132 2.09 -10.56 4.50
C ALA A 132 1.69 -11.25 5.81
N LYS A 133 2.52 -11.08 6.85
CA LYS A 133 2.20 -11.56 8.20
C LYS A 133 1.46 -10.46 8.94
N PRO A 134 0.35 -10.76 9.62
CA PRO A 134 -0.29 -9.80 10.50
C PRO A 134 0.67 -9.42 11.63
N VAL A 135 0.61 -8.16 12.03
CA VAL A 135 1.30 -7.67 13.22
C VAL A 135 0.76 -8.44 14.44
N SER A 136 1.63 -8.76 15.39
CA SER A 136 1.21 -9.53 16.56
C SER A 136 0.24 -8.71 17.41
N LYS A 137 -0.69 -9.38 18.12
CA LYS A 137 -1.64 -8.67 19.02
C LYS A 137 -0.92 -7.83 20.07
N ARG A 138 0.24 -8.29 20.55
CA ARG A 138 1.05 -7.57 21.52
C ARG A 138 1.54 -6.24 20.96
N ASP A 139 2.07 -6.26 19.74
CA ASP A 139 2.58 -5.06 19.08
C ASP A 139 1.43 -4.10 18.73
N ILE A 140 0.27 -4.62 18.32
CA ILE A 140 -0.94 -3.82 18.11
C ILE A 140 -1.32 -3.11 19.41
N ILE A 141 -1.48 -3.85 20.52
CA ILE A 141 -1.81 -3.23 21.82
C ILE A 141 -0.79 -2.14 22.20
N THR A 142 0.48 -2.36 21.90
CA THR A 142 1.57 -1.44 22.28
C THR A 142 1.61 -0.17 21.42
N LEU A 143 1.21 -0.24 20.15
CA LEU A 143 1.45 0.83 19.16
C LEU A 143 0.16 1.49 18.64
N ASP A 144 -0.99 0.85 18.81
CA ASP A 144 -2.25 1.30 18.22
C ASP A 144 -2.87 2.43 19.06
N GLU A 145 -2.90 3.63 18.49
CA GLU A 145 -3.48 4.85 19.07
C GLU A 145 -4.95 5.07 18.70
N ASP A 146 -5.53 4.18 17.90
CA ASP A 146 -6.91 4.31 17.39
C ASP A 146 -7.84 3.24 17.97
N ASP A 147 -7.32 2.07 18.37
CA ASP A 147 -8.09 1.01 19.02
C ASP A 147 -8.29 1.32 20.52
N ALA A 148 -9.52 1.66 20.90
CA ALA A 148 -9.90 1.91 22.30
C ALA A 148 -9.50 0.76 23.26
N VAL A 149 -9.47 -0.49 22.79
CA VAL A 149 -9.01 -1.63 23.61
C VAL A 149 -7.50 -1.57 23.81
N ALA A 150 -6.73 -1.22 22.77
CA ALA A 150 -5.28 -1.04 22.87
C ALA A 150 -4.92 0.11 23.80
N ILE A 151 -5.57 1.27 23.64
CA ILE A 151 -5.39 2.46 24.49
C ILE A 151 -5.71 2.11 25.95
N ALA A 152 -6.89 1.53 26.22
CA ALA A 152 -7.29 1.17 27.58
C ALA A 152 -6.35 0.11 28.20
N SER A 153 -5.87 -0.84 27.40
CA SER A 153 -4.94 -1.86 27.87
C SER A 153 -3.57 -1.26 28.22
N ARG A 154 -3.05 -0.34 27.41
CA ARG A 154 -1.80 0.39 27.72
C ARG A 154 -1.93 1.26 28.96
N GLU A 155 -3.01 2.04 29.05
CA GLU A 155 -3.32 2.86 30.21
C GLU A 155 -3.35 2.04 31.50
N LEU A 156 -4.00 0.86 31.46
CA LEU A 156 -4.02 -0.07 32.59
C LEU A 156 -2.64 -0.61 32.92
N ILE A 157 -1.84 -0.96 31.92
CA ILE A 157 -0.48 -1.48 32.09
C ILE A 157 0.45 -0.44 32.71
N GLU A 158 0.40 0.80 32.21
CA GLU A 158 1.30 1.88 32.62
C GLU A 158 0.93 2.48 33.98
N ASN A 159 -0.37 2.63 34.26
CA ASN A 159 -0.85 3.38 35.44
C ASN A 159 -1.34 2.49 36.59
N ASN A 160 -1.41 1.16 36.43
CA ASN A 160 -1.82 0.27 37.52
C ASN A 160 -0.60 -0.32 38.27
N PRO A 161 -0.49 -0.11 39.61
CA PRO A 161 0.62 -0.64 40.41
C PRO A 161 0.80 -2.17 40.36
N LEU A 162 -0.24 -2.92 39.98
CA LEU A 162 -0.15 -4.38 39.85
C LEU A 162 0.76 -4.82 38.70
N PHE A 163 0.90 -4.00 37.66
CA PHE A 163 1.68 -4.31 36.45
C PHE A 163 3.05 -3.62 36.42
N GLY A 164 3.43 -2.81 37.42
CA GLY A 164 4.75 -2.20 37.51
C GLY A 164 5.90 -3.18 37.83
N ASN A 165 7.15 -2.72 37.67
CA ASN A 165 8.41 -3.42 38.02
C ASN A 165 8.61 -4.76 37.28
N ASP A 166 8.68 -4.74 35.94
CA ASP A 166 8.99 -5.89 35.08
C ASP A 166 8.03 -7.09 35.16
N ARG A 167 6.87 -6.96 35.82
CA ARG A 167 5.87 -8.03 36.02
C ARG A 167 5.11 -8.45 34.75
N ILE A 168 5.45 -7.88 33.59
CA ILE A 168 4.76 -8.03 32.31
C ILE A 168 5.63 -8.78 31.29
N PHE A 169 6.94 -8.90 31.54
CA PHE A 169 7.83 -9.62 30.64
C PHE A 169 7.99 -11.06 31.14
N ASP A 170 7.56 -12.03 30.32
CA ASP A 170 7.95 -13.43 30.53
C ASP A 170 9.47 -13.54 30.35
N SER A 171 10.16 -14.04 31.38
CA SER A 171 11.57 -14.44 31.35
C SER A 171 11.81 -15.62 30.41
#